data_AF-A0A2S7ZGT5-F1
#
_entry.id   AF-A0A2S7ZGT5-F1
#
_cell.length_a   1.000
_cell.length_b   1.000
_cell.length_c   1.000
_cell.angle_alpha   90.00
_cell.angle_beta   90.00
_cell.angle_gamma   90.00
#
_symmetry.space_group_name_H-M   'P 1'
#
loop_
_entity.id
_entity.type
_entity.pdbx_description
1 polymer ?
#
loop_
_entity_poly.entity_id
_entity_poly.type
_entity_poly.pdbx_seq_one_letter_code
_entity_poly.pdbx_strand_id
1 'polypeptide(L)'
;MAELGQLSAEYESNGDPACVSSGINDAGGISYGTYQLASNCGSVDAFLGWGLKQDGFYKDYARALIDSGEINSDGFITKWQELGTLDAVGFEQMQHDYIKSAYYDVACEYLRQNMFNVDKHSNALKDVVWSRAVQYGTGEIVNMFNDALKLMEKALDIELPNLSYIDDKRFDYDLIAGIYDTCMSLEWNSSVLRESLNNRFADEKFKALKMLMEEVEGA
;
A
#
# COMPACT_ATOMS: atom_id res chain seq x y z
N MET A 1 -4.03 10.94 15.68
CA MET A 1 -4.12 10.81 14.22
C MET A 1 -4.04 9.32 13.92
N ALA A 2 -4.83 8.82 12.96
CA ALA A 2 -4.72 7.43 12.53
C ALA A 2 -3.33 7.19 11.91
N GLU A 3 -2.80 5.99 12.07
CA GLU A 3 -1.55 5.56 11.45
C GLU A 3 -1.75 5.41 9.93
N LEU A 4 -0.73 5.75 9.13
CA LEU A 4 -0.78 5.64 7.67
C LEU A 4 -0.99 4.17 7.27
N GLY A 5 -1.90 3.90 6.34
CA GLY A 5 -2.19 2.53 5.87
C GLY A 5 -3.26 1.82 6.70
N GLN A 6 -3.71 2.42 7.81
CA GLN A 6 -4.77 1.88 8.64
C GLN A 6 -6.09 1.68 7.87
N LEU A 7 -6.35 2.49 6.82
CA LEU A 7 -7.53 2.36 5.97
C LEU A 7 -7.62 0.98 5.30
N SER A 8 -6.49 0.45 4.81
CA SER A 8 -6.44 -0.81 4.07
C SER A 8 -5.93 -1.99 4.89
N ALA A 9 -5.47 -1.78 6.13
CA ALA A 9 -4.86 -2.80 6.98
C ALA A 9 -5.72 -4.06 7.18
N GLU A 10 -7.04 -3.95 7.26
CA GLU A 10 -7.93 -5.12 7.40
C GLU A 10 -7.91 -6.05 6.17
N TYR A 11 -7.47 -5.54 5.02
CA TYR A 11 -7.27 -6.30 3.78
C TYR A 11 -5.83 -6.85 3.68
N GLU A 12 -4.95 -6.51 4.62
CA GLU A 12 -3.54 -6.89 4.69
C GLU A 12 -3.36 -8.00 5.75
N SER A 13 -3.33 -9.26 5.29
CA SER A 13 -3.13 -10.54 6.03
C SER A 13 -3.47 -10.64 7.53
N ASN A 14 -4.53 -9.97 8.00
CA ASN A 14 -4.93 -9.88 9.41
C ASN A 14 -3.81 -9.38 10.36
N GLY A 15 -2.79 -8.68 9.86
CA GLY A 15 -1.77 -8.06 10.72
C GLY A 15 -0.75 -9.01 11.37
N ASP A 16 -0.61 -10.27 10.94
CA ASP A 16 0.35 -11.20 11.54
C ASP A 16 1.77 -11.07 10.95
N PRO A 17 2.73 -10.47 11.67
CA PRO A 17 4.10 -10.32 11.17
C PRO A 17 4.85 -11.66 11.05
N ALA A 18 4.40 -12.70 11.75
CA ALA A 18 4.98 -14.04 11.71
C ALA A 18 4.38 -14.92 10.59
N CYS A 19 3.38 -14.43 9.87
CA CYS A 19 2.66 -15.22 8.87
C CYS A 19 3.60 -15.79 7.80
N VAL A 20 3.47 -17.07 7.49
CA VAL A 20 4.18 -17.74 6.39
C VAL A 20 3.17 -18.60 5.63
N SER A 21 2.99 -18.34 4.34
CA SER A 21 2.11 -19.15 3.49
C SER A 21 2.74 -20.51 3.17
N SER A 22 1.95 -21.49 2.70
CA SER A 22 2.52 -22.78 2.29
C SER A 22 3.24 -22.72 0.93
N GLY A 23 2.96 -21.71 0.10
CA GLY A 23 3.46 -21.58 -1.27
C GLY A 23 3.04 -22.70 -2.24
N ILE A 24 2.21 -23.65 -1.82
CA ILE A 24 1.81 -24.81 -2.63
C ILE A 24 0.87 -24.35 -3.75
N ASN A 25 1.27 -24.58 -5.00
CA ASN A 25 0.57 -24.16 -6.22
C ASN A 25 0.44 -22.63 -6.38
N ASP A 26 1.27 -21.85 -5.69
CA ASP A 26 1.34 -20.40 -5.87
C ASP A 26 2.57 -20.03 -6.71
N ALA A 27 2.36 -19.30 -7.81
CA ALA A 27 3.44 -18.83 -8.67
C ALA A 27 4.39 -17.87 -7.92
N GLY A 28 3.88 -17.14 -6.92
CA GLY A 28 4.65 -16.27 -6.04
C GLY A 28 5.52 -17.01 -5.02
N GLY A 29 5.35 -18.33 -4.90
CA GLY A 29 6.06 -19.14 -3.91
C GLY A 29 5.55 -18.90 -2.49
N ILE A 30 6.43 -19.01 -1.51
CA ILE A 30 6.09 -18.72 -0.11
C ILE A 30 5.99 -17.19 0.06
N SER A 31 4.97 -16.76 0.80
CA SER A 31 4.72 -15.36 1.16
C SER A 31 4.88 -15.16 2.65
N TYR A 32 5.41 -14.01 3.04
CA TYR A 32 5.87 -13.73 4.40
C TYR A 32 5.27 -12.44 4.98
N GLY A 33 4.87 -12.50 6.25
CA GLY A 33 4.48 -11.36 7.08
C GLY A 33 3.15 -10.68 6.75
N THR A 34 2.92 -9.52 7.36
CA THR A 34 1.68 -8.72 7.31
C THR A 34 1.28 -8.32 5.88
N TYR A 35 2.27 -8.17 5.00
CA TYR A 35 2.09 -7.74 3.62
C TYR A 35 2.26 -8.87 2.60
N GLN A 36 2.44 -10.11 3.07
CA GLN A 36 2.60 -11.30 2.24
C GLN A 36 3.65 -11.13 1.13
N LEU A 37 4.86 -10.73 1.53
CA LEU A 37 6.00 -10.56 0.63
C LEU A 37 6.33 -11.88 -0.07
N ALA A 38 6.10 -11.95 -1.37
CA ALA A 38 6.30 -13.15 -2.18
C ALA A 38 7.78 -13.39 -2.49
N SER A 39 8.27 -14.59 -2.19
CA SER A 39 9.68 -14.99 -2.38
C SER A 39 10.09 -15.09 -3.85
N ASN A 40 9.28 -15.70 -4.72
CA ASN A 40 9.66 -15.85 -6.14
C ASN A 40 9.67 -14.53 -6.92
N CYS A 41 9.02 -13.50 -6.39
CA CYS A 41 8.99 -12.16 -6.98
C CYS A 41 10.16 -11.28 -6.48
N GLY A 42 11.01 -11.78 -5.59
CA GLY A 42 12.14 -11.05 -5.00
C GLY A 42 11.73 -10.01 -3.96
N SER A 43 10.47 -10.00 -3.51
CA SER A 43 9.99 -9.02 -2.51
C SER A 43 10.65 -9.24 -1.15
N VAL A 44 10.92 -10.50 -0.79
CA VAL A 44 11.67 -10.85 0.43
C VAL A 44 13.12 -10.41 0.32
N ASP A 45 13.78 -10.64 -0.80
CA ASP A 45 15.15 -10.16 -1.06
C ASP A 45 15.25 -8.63 -0.94
N ALA A 46 14.29 -7.92 -1.53
CA ALA A 46 14.22 -6.46 -1.46
C ALA A 46 14.01 -5.95 -0.02
N PHE A 47 13.14 -6.61 0.75
CA PHE A 47 12.92 -6.32 2.17
C PHE A 47 14.19 -6.50 3.00
N LEU A 48 14.88 -7.64 2.86
CA LEU A 48 16.13 -7.91 3.58
C LEU A 48 17.24 -6.93 3.16
N GLY A 49 17.35 -6.66 1.86
CA GLY A 49 18.32 -5.72 1.31
C GLY A 49 18.06 -4.28 1.76
N TRP A 50 16.80 -3.88 1.95
CA TRP A 50 16.42 -2.62 2.56
C TRP A 50 16.78 -2.60 4.05
N GLY A 51 16.45 -3.66 4.79
CA GLY A 51 16.74 -3.82 6.21
C GLY A 51 18.23 -3.72 6.55
N LEU A 52 19.10 -4.33 5.73
CA LEU A 52 20.56 -4.26 5.88
C LEU A 52 21.14 -2.85 5.78
N LYS A 53 20.44 -1.93 5.10
CA LYS A 53 20.83 -0.53 4.92
C LYS A 53 20.36 0.36 6.08
N GLN A 54 19.48 -0.14 6.93
CA GLN A 54 19.01 0.57 8.12
C GLN A 54 20.02 0.45 9.26
N ASP A 55 19.73 1.13 10.36
CA ASP A 55 20.47 1.04 11.63
C ASP A 55 19.64 0.33 12.71
N GLY A 56 20.30 -0.05 13.79
CA GLY A 56 19.66 -0.68 14.95
C GLY A 56 18.95 -2.00 14.61
N PHE A 57 17.78 -2.18 15.23
CA PHE A 57 17.06 -3.46 15.24
C PHE A 57 16.63 -3.96 13.86
N TYR A 58 16.34 -3.08 12.88
CA TYR A 58 16.04 -3.49 11.50
C TYR A 58 17.20 -4.20 10.82
N LYS A 59 18.42 -3.70 11.03
CA LYS A 59 19.63 -4.33 10.51
C LYS A 59 19.88 -5.68 11.17
N ASP A 60 19.61 -5.77 12.47
CA ASP A 60 19.79 -6.99 13.24
C ASP A 60 18.78 -8.08 12.84
N TYR A 61 17.51 -7.73 12.61
CA TYR A 61 16.52 -8.67 12.07
C TYR A 61 16.92 -9.17 10.68
N ALA A 62 17.29 -8.26 9.76
CA ALA A 62 17.71 -8.64 8.41
C ALA A 62 18.92 -9.59 8.43
N ARG A 63 19.92 -9.32 9.28
CA ARG A 63 21.07 -10.21 9.48
C ARG A 63 20.67 -11.55 10.05
N ALA A 64 19.84 -11.58 11.10
CA ALA A 64 19.39 -12.81 11.72
C ALA A 64 18.65 -13.72 10.71
N LEU A 65 17.82 -13.15 9.84
CA LEU A 65 17.15 -13.87 8.76
C LEU A 65 18.14 -14.42 7.74
N ILE A 66 19.07 -13.59 7.24
CA ILE A 66 20.07 -14.01 6.25
C ILE A 66 21.00 -15.10 6.80
N ASP A 67 21.45 -14.95 8.05
CA ASP A 67 22.35 -15.90 8.71
C ASP A 67 21.65 -17.25 9.03
N SER A 68 20.32 -17.28 9.03
CA SER A 68 19.53 -18.49 9.28
C SER A 68 19.39 -19.42 8.08
N GLY A 69 19.78 -18.97 6.87
CA GLY A 69 19.80 -19.78 5.66
C GLY A 69 19.23 -19.06 4.44
N GLU A 70 19.19 -19.79 3.31
CA GLU A 70 18.56 -19.30 2.07
C GLU A 70 17.06 -19.04 2.28
N ILE A 71 16.50 -18.06 1.57
CA ILE A 71 15.05 -17.81 1.55
C ILE A 71 14.32 -19.12 1.21
N ASN A 72 13.21 -19.38 1.91
CA ASN A 72 12.41 -20.62 1.84
C ASN A 72 13.06 -21.88 2.47
N SER A 73 14.27 -21.81 3.03
CA SER A 73 14.81 -22.90 3.84
C SER A 73 14.06 -23.04 5.17
N ASP A 74 14.07 -24.24 5.76
CA ASP A 74 13.47 -24.48 7.10
C ASP A 74 14.04 -23.53 8.16
N GLY A 75 15.34 -23.23 8.08
CA GLY A 75 16.03 -22.29 8.97
C GLY A 75 15.49 -20.87 8.83
N PHE A 76 15.33 -20.41 7.59
CA PHE A 76 14.77 -19.08 7.29
C PHE A 76 13.32 -18.95 7.74
N ILE A 77 12.47 -19.94 7.41
CA ILE A 77 11.06 -19.96 7.80
C ILE A 77 10.92 -19.94 9.33
N THR A 78 11.68 -20.79 10.02
CA THR A 78 11.67 -20.85 11.49
C THR A 78 12.11 -19.51 12.09
N LYS A 79 13.17 -18.89 11.55
CA LYS A 79 13.65 -17.60 12.06
C LYS A 79 12.66 -16.47 11.83
N TRP A 80 11.98 -16.44 10.68
CA TRP A 80 10.92 -15.47 10.40
C TRP A 80 9.80 -15.55 11.45
N GLN A 81 9.29 -16.76 11.68
CA GLN A 81 8.25 -17.02 12.67
C GLN A 81 8.71 -16.67 14.10
N GLU A 82 9.96 -16.99 14.43
CA GLU A 82 10.56 -16.67 15.73
C GLU A 82 10.61 -15.15 15.95
N LEU A 83 11.08 -14.36 14.97
CA LEU A 83 11.11 -12.89 15.09
C LEU A 83 9.70 -12.31 15.26
N GLY A 84 8.76 -12.73 14.42
CA GLY A 84 7.37 -12.27 14.50
C GLY A 84 6.63 -12.73 15.76
N THR A 85 7.14 -13.75 16.47
CA THR A 85 6.57 -14.21 17.76
C THR A 85 7.23 -13.54 18.96
N LEU A 86 8.56 -13.43 18.95
CA LEU A 86 9.34 -12.89 20.09
C LEU A 86 9.29 -11.38 20.16
N ASP A 87 9.28 -10.71 19.01
CA ASP A 87 9.24 -9.25 18.89
C ASP A 87 8.26 -8.83 17.80
N ALA A 88 7.00 -9.23 17.98
CA ALA A 88 5.92 -8.97 17.02
C ALA A 88 5.85 -7.49 16.63
N VAL A 89 5.89 -6.58 17.63
CA VAL A 89 5.77 -5.13 17.42
C VAL A 89 6.96 -4.58 16.62
N GLY A 90 8.20 -4.93 17.01
CA GLY A 90 9.39 -4.44 16.30
C GLY A 90 9.48 -4.99 14.87
N PHE A 91 9.12 -6.25 14.67
CA PHE A 91 9.17 -6.88 13.35
C PHE A 91 8.03 -6.43 12.44
N GLU A 92 6.83 -6.23 12.98
CA GLU A 92 5.72 -5.60 12.26
C GLU A 92 6.08 -4.18 11.82
N GLN A 93 6.67 -3.37 12.71
CA GLN A 93 7.12 -2.02 12.36
C GLN A 93 8.15 -2.05 11.21
N MET A 94 9.10 -2.98 11.23
CA MET A 94 10.05 -3.13 10.13
C MET A 94 9.36 -3.42 8.80
N GLN A 95 8.37 -4.33 8.81
CA GLN A 95 7.59 -4.67 7.62
C GLN A 95 6.79 -3.46 7.12
N HIS A 96 6.10 -2.75 8.02
CA HIS A 96 5.34 -1.55 7.71
C HIS A 96 6.22 -0.44 7.12
N ASP A 97 7.35 -0.14 7.77
CA ASP A 97 8.29 0.90 7.32
C ASP A 97 8.91 0.57 5.96
N TYR A 98 9.19 -0.71 5.69
CA TYR A 98 9.61 -1.15 4.38
C TYR A 98 8.53 -0.88 3.33
N ILE A 99 7.27 -1.22 3.60
CA ILE A 99 6.18 -0.97 2.65
C ILE A 99 5.99 0.52 2.41
N LYS A 100 6.06 1.34 3.47
CA LYS A 100 6.07 2.79 3.33
C LYS A 100 7.17 3.25 2.38
N SER A 101 8.40 2.80 2.62
CA SER A 101 9.58 3.20 1.84
C SER A 101 9.54 2.71 0.38
N ALA A 102 9.07 1.49 0.13
CA ALA A 102 9.10 0.86 -1.19
C ALA A 102 7.89 1.19 -2.05
N TYR A 103 6.74 1.50 -1.43
CA TYR A 103 5.47 1.71 -2.12
C TYR A 103 4.97 3.15 -1.95
N TYR A 104 4.62 3.54 -0.73
CA TYR A 104 3.97 4.84 -0.48
C TYR A 104 4.88 6.03 -0.85
N ASP A 105 6.13 6.04 -0.38
CA ASP A 105 7.07 7.14 -0.62
C ASP A 105 7.42 7.26 -2.10
N VAL A 106 7.58 6.11 -2.79
CA VAL A 106 7.82 6.07 -4.24
C VAL A 106 6.59 6.55 -5.01
N ALA A 107 5.38 6.16 -4.60
CA ALA A 107 4.15 6.64 -5.22
C ALA A 107 3.97 8.15 -5.05
N CYS A 108 4.25 8.69 -3.86
CA CYS A 108 4.25 10.12 -3.61
C CYS A 108 5.27 10.85 -4.50
N GLU A 109 6.46 10.30 -4.67
CA GLU A 109 7.48 10.88 -5.56
C GLU A 109 7.03 10.91 -7.03
N TYR A 110 6.43 9.82 -7.53
CA TYR A 110 5.90 9.78 -8.89
C TYR A 110 4.76 10.77 -9.11
N LEU A 111 3.85 10.90 -8.15
CA LEU A 111 2.79 11.91 -8.20
C LEU A 111 3.38 13.33 -8.17
N ARG A 112 4.39 13.58 -7.33
CA ARG A 112 5.08 14.87 -7.24
C ARG A 112 5.76 15.25 -8.56
N GLN A 113 6.39 14.30 -9.23
CA GLN A 113 6.98 14.48 -10.57
C GLN A 113 5.92 14.78 -11.64
N ASN A 114 4.65 14.45 -11.37
CA ASN A 114 3.49 14.71 -12.23
C ASN A 114 2.58 15.82 -11.69
N MET A 115 3.18 16.80 -10.98
CA MET A 115 2.53 18.03 -10.51
C MET A 115 1.44 17.83 -9.43
N PHE A 116 1.52 16.75 -8.65
CA PHE A 116 0.63 16.47 -7.53
C PHE A 116 1.42 16.22 -6.24
N ASN A 117 1.31 17.11 -5.26
CA ASN A 117 2.05 17.02 -4.00
C ASN A 117 1.16 16.47 -2.88
N VAL A 118 1.23 15.15 -2.67
CA VAL A 118 0.49 14.40 -1.63
C VAL A 118 0.60 15.03 -0.23
N ASP A 119 1.69 15.70 0.11
CA ASP A 119 1.87 16.34 1.43
C ASP A 119 0.85 17.44 1.72
N LYS A 120 0.28 18.07 0.68
CA LYS A 120 -0.75 19.11 0.79
C LYS A 120 -2.14 18.59 1.15
N HIS A 121 -2.34 17.28 1.10
CA HIS A 121 -3.66 16.66 1.20
C HIS A 121 -3.93 16.03 2.58
N SER A 122 -5.19 15.65 2.80
CA SER A 122 -5.69 14.96 4.00
C SER A 122 -4.93 13.68 4.32
N ASN A 123 -5.01 13.22 5.58
CA ASN A 123 -4.50 11.89 5.90
C ASN A 123 -5.35 10.81 5.21
N ALA A 124 -6.66 11.04 5.05
CA ALA A 124 -7.54 10.19 4.26
C ALA A 124 -7.00 9.97 2.83
N LEU A 125 -6.59 11.03 2.11
CA LEU A 125 -6.01 10.84 0.76
C LEU A 125 -4.65 10.14 0.82
N LYS A 126 -3.83 10.39 1.86
CA LYS A 126 -2.56 9.68 2.06
C LYS A 126 -2.78 8.18 2.25
N ASP A 127 -3.78 7.79 3.03
CA ASP A 127 -4.21 6.40 3.19
C ASP A 127 -4.72 5.78 1.89
N VAL A 128 -5.42 6.56 1.06
CA VAL A 128 -5.81 6.11 -0.29
C VAL A 128 -4.58 5.87 -1.15
N VAL A 129 -3.60 6.78 -1.17
CA VAL A 129 -2.34 6.59 -1.91
C VAL A 129 -1.61 5.32 -1.44
N TRP A 130 -1.53 5.09 -0.13
CA TRP A 130 -0.98 3.85 0.43
C TRP A 130 -1.69 2.62 -0.12
N SER A 131 -3.01 2.56 0.06
CA SER A 131 -3.85 1.44 -0.35
C SER A 131 -3.70 1.15 -1.85
N ARG A 132 -3.68 2.18 -2.69
CA ARG A 132 -3.52 2.02 -4.14
C ARG A 132 -2.12 1.58 -4.52
N ALA A 133 -1.07 2.13 -3.90
CA ALA A 133 0.31 1.73 -4.16
C ALA A 133 0.57 0.27 -3.77
N VAL A 134 0.01 -0.20 -2.65
CA VAL A 134 0.11 -1.60 -2.22
C VAL A 134 -0.69 -2.52 -3.15
N GLN A 135 -1.91 -2.13 -3.53
CA GLN A 135 -2.80 -2.96 -4.35
C GLN A 135 -2.35 -3.10 -5.82
N TYR A 136 -1.87 -2.01 -6.43
CA TYR A 136 -1.56 -1.95 -7.87
C TYR A 136 -0.07 -1.77 -8.16
N GLY A 137 0.78 -1.67 -7.13
CA GLY A 137 2.17 -1.25 -7.27
C GLY A 137 2.30 0.26 -7.53
N THR A 138 3.54 0.74 -7.55
CA THR A 138 3.83 2.19 -7.69
C THR A 138 3.72 2.68 -9.13
N GLY A 139 3.91 1.82 -10.13
CA GLY A 139 3.98 2.21 -11.54
C GLY A 139 2.67 2.76 -12.12
N GLU A 140 1.53 2.32 -11.58
CA GLU A 140 0.21 2.69 -12.09
C GLU A 140 -0.42 3.88 -11.35
N ILE A 141 0.21 4.39 -10.28
CA ILE A 141 -0.41 5.42 -9.43
C ILE A 141 -0.72 6.70 -10.21
N VAL A 142 0.18 7.11 -11.11
CA VAL A 142 -0.01 8.34 -11.91
C VAL A 142 -1.12 8.15 -12.94
N ASN A 143 -1.20 6.98 -13.59
CA ASN A 143 -2.27 6.66 -14.53
C ASN A 143 -3.63 6.68 -13.83
N MET A 144 -3.70 6.07 -12.64
CA MET A 144 -4.92 6.03 -11.83
C MET A 144 -5.41 7.43 -11.45
N PHE A 145 -4.51 8.31 -11.01
CA PHE A 145 -4.84 9.70 -10.68
C PHE A 145 -5.28 10.49 -11.92
N ASN A 146 -4.66 10.27 -13.07
CA ASN A 146 -5.08 10.89 -14.33
C ASN A 146 -6.46 10.40 -14.80
N ASP A 147 -6.78 9.12 -14.62
CA ASP A 147 -8.11 8.61 -14.95
C ASP A 147 -9.17 9.14 -13.98
N ALA A 148 -8.85 9.26 -12.70
CA ALA A 148 -9.72 9.94 -11.73
C ALA A 148 -9.94 11.41 -12.12
N LEU A 149 -8.90 12.12 -12.58
CA LEU A 149 -8.99 13.49 -13.08
C LEU A 149 -9.96 13.60 -14.28
N LYS A 150 -9.90 12.67 -15.23
CA LYS A 150 -10.84 12.62 -16.37
C LYS A 150 -12.29 12.38 -15.92
N LEU A 151 -12.49 11.54 -14.91
CA LEU A 151 -13.82 11.33 -14.34
C LEU A 151 -14.35 12.63 -13.70
N MET A 152 -13.50 13.36 -12.98
CA MET A 152 -13.85 14.66 -12.38
C MET A 152 -14.15 15.72 -13.46
N GLU A 153 -13.30 15.86 -14.48
CA GLU A 153 -13.51 16.76 -15.62
C GLU A 153 -14.88 16.54 -16.26
N LYS A 154 -15.23 15.27 -16.53
CA LYS A 154 -16.52 14.91 -17.11
C LYS A 154 -17.69 15.20 -16.17
N ALA A 155 -17.54 14.95 -14.87
CA ALA A 155 -18.60 15.14 -13.89
C ALA A 155 -18.90 16.63 -13.63
N LEU A 156 -17.86 17.47 -13.68
CA LEU A 156 -17.93 18.90 -13.40
C LEU A 156 -18.14 19.76 -14.65
N ASP A 157 -17.98 19.18 -15.85
CA ASP A 157 -18.01 19.89 -17.14
C ASP A 157 -16.99 21.05 -17.17
N ILE A 158 -15.78 20.78 -16.68
CA ILE A 158 -14.65 21.74 -16.65
C ILE A 158 -13.38 21.06 -17.18
N GLU A 159 -12.53 21.82 -17.86
CA GLU A 159 -11.22 21.33 -18.32
C GLU A 159 -10.24 21.22 -17.14
N LEU A 160 -9.65 20.04 -16.94
CA LEU A 160 -8.60 19.77 -15.95
C LEU A 160 -7.36 19.19 -16.66
N PRO A 161 -6.49 20.03 -17.25
CA PRO A 161 -5.41 19.57 -18.13
C PRO A 161 -4.35 18.68 -17.46
N ASN A 162 -4.18 18.78 -16.14
CA ASN A 162 -3.22 17.99 -15.38
C ASN A 162 -3.51 18.05 -13.87
N LEU A 163 -2.79 17.26 -13.09
CA LEU A 163 -3.03 17.11 -11.65
C LEU A 163 -2.83 18.38 -10.82
N SER A 164 -2.09 19.40 -11.31
CA SER A 164 -1.89 20.65 -10.55
C SER A 164 -3.20 21.43 -10.33
N TYR A 165 -4.22 21.19 -11.15
CA TYR A 165 -5.53 21.83 -11.01
C TYR A 165 -6.32 21.32 -9.81
N ILE A 166 -5.96 20.14 -9.30
CA ILE A 166 -6.58 19.50 -8.13
C ILE A 166 -5.60 19.29 -6.96
N ASP A 167 -4.40 19.89 -7.02
CA ASP A 167 -3.32 19.80 -6.01
C ASP A 167 -3.60 20.71 -4.79
N ASP A 168 -4.78 20.53 -4.19
CA ASP A 168 -5.24 21.21 -2.97
C ASP A 168 -6.25 20.33 -2.20
N LYS A 169 -6.19 20.38 -0.85
CA LYS A 169 -7.04 19.59 0.05
C LYS A 169 -8.54 19.74 -0.23
N ARG A 170 -8.99 20.88 -0.78
CA ARG A 170 -10.41 21.12 -1.10
C ARG A 170 -10.98 20.14 -2.13
N PHE A 171 -10.12 19.49 -2.93
CA PHE A 171 -10.51 18.52 -3.95
C PHE A 171 -10.48 17.07 -3.47
N ASP A 172 -10.03 16.81 -2.24
CA ASP A 172 -9.81 15.45 -1.73
C ASP A 172 -11.06 14.59 -1.80
N TYR A 173 -12.24 15.17 -1.55
CA TYR A 173 -13.50 14.41 -1.61
C TYR A 173 -13.74 13.84 -3.02
N ASP A 174 -13.70 14.70 -4.03
CA ASP A 174 -13.94 14.32 -5.43
C ASP A 174 -12.82 13.41 -5.96
N LEU A 175 -11.58 13.69 -5.57
CA LEU A 175 -10.42 12.90 -5.97
C LEU A 175 -10.45 11.49 -5.36
N ILE A 176 -10.69 11.36 -4.05
CA ILE A 176 -10.87 10.05 -3.40
C ILE A 176 -11.99 9.28 -4.08
N ALA A 177 -13.13 9.94 -4.33
CA ALA A 177 -14.25 9.29 -4.98
C ALA A 177 -13.90 8.82 -6.40
N GLY A 178 -13.24 9.67 -7.18
CA GLY A 178 -12.78 9.39 -8.53
C GLY A 178 -11.75 8.26 -8.58
N ILE A 179 -10.80 8.19 -7.65
CA ILE A 179 -9.81 7.11 -7.57
C ILE A 179 -10.49 5.75 -7.39
N TYR A 180 -11.43 5.64 -6.45
CA TYR A 180 -12.14 4.38 -6.25
C TYR A 180 -13.07 4.03 -7.42
N ASP A 181 -13.69 5.02 -8.05
CA ASP A 181 -14.48 4.79 -9.27
C ASP A 181 -13.61 4.32 -10.45
N THR A 182 -12.39 4.85 -10.57
CA THR A 182 -11.36 4.35 -11.49
C THR A 182 -11.04 2.89 -11.18
N CYS A 183 -10.74 2.52 -9.93
CA CYS A 183 -10.45 1.13 -9.55
C CYS A 183 -11.62 0.18 -9.85
N MET A 184 -12.86 0.66 -9.71
CA MET A 184 -14.07 -0.13 -10.01
C MET A 184 -14.44 -0.16 -11.49
N SER A 185 -13.75 0.59 -12.36
CA SER A 185 -13.98 0.55 -13.81
C SER A 185 -13.62 -0.82 -14.41
N LEU A 186 -14.13 -1.10 -15.61
CA LEU A 186 -13.78 -2.32 -16.34
C LEU A 186 -12.33 -2.33 -16.83
N GLU A 187 -11.75 -1.16 -17.06
CA GLU A 187 -10.36 -1.02 -17.50
C GLU A 187 -9.38 -1.47 -16.42
N TRP A 188 -9.63 -1.05 -15.18
CA TRP A 188 -8.78 -1.34 -14.03
C TRP A 188 -9.11 -2.64 -13.30
N ASN A 189 -10.32 -3.16 -13.49
CA ASN A 189 -10.78 -4.37 -12.81
C ASN A 189 -11.70 -5.21 -13.71
N SER A 190 -11.10 -6.09 -14.50
CA SER A 190 -11.79 -7.02 -15.42
C SER A 190 -11.56 -8.50 -15.10
N SER A 191 -10.92 -8.80 -13.97
CA SER A 191 -10.59 -10.18 -13.58
C SER A 191 -11.81 -10.96 -13.07
N VAL A 192 -11.66 -12.27 -12.88
CA VAL A 192 -12.67 -13.12 -12.22
C VAL A 192 -12.94 -12.71 -10.77
N LEU A 193 -12.03 -11.96 -10.13
CA LEU A 193 -12.17 -11.43 -8.78
C LEU A 193 -12.89 -10.08 -8.75
N ARG A 194 -13.40 -9.61 -9.88
CA ARG A 194 -13.96 -8.26 -10.01
C ARG A 194 -15.00 -7.94 -8.95
N GLU A 195 -15.94 -8.84 -8.69
CA GLU A 195 -17.03 -8.62 -7.75
C GLU A 195 -16.51 -8.41 -6.32
N SER A 196 -15.62 -9.28 -5.84
CA SER A 196 -15.05 -9.16 -4.50
C SER A 196 -14.16 -7.92 -4.37
N LEU A 197 -13.38 -7.60 -5.40
CA LEU A 197 -12.56 -6.38 -5.44
C LEU A 197 -13.42 -5.12 -5.44
N ASN A 198 -14.53 -5.09 -6.17
CA ASN A 198 -15.45 -3.96 -6.16
C ASN A 198 -16.12 -3.77 -4.80
N ASN A 199 -16.48 -4.86 -4.10
CA ASN A 199 -17.03 -4.77 -2.75
C ASN A 199 -16.00 -4.14 -1.79
N ARG A 200 -14.74 -4.57 -1.87
CA ARG A 200 -13.63 -3.96 -1.12
C ARG A 200 -13.47 -2.48 -1.46
N PHE A 201 -13.41 -2.12 -2.75
CA PHE A 201 -13.21 -0.74 -3.17
C PHE A 201 -14.38 0.17 -2.78
N ALA A 202 -15.62 -0.32 -2.80
CA ALA A 202 -16.77 0.42 -2.33
C ALA A 202 -16.71 0.67 -0.81
N ASP A 203 -16.28 -0.32 -0.04
CA ASP A 203 -16.11 -0.20 1.42
C ASP A 203 -14.95 0.75 1.78
N GLU A 204 -13.77 0.58 1.17
CA GLU A 204 -12.64 1.49 1.38
C GLU A 204 -12.99 2.92 0.94
N LYS A 205 -13.74 3.12 -0.16
CA LYS A 205 -14.25 4.43 -0.58
C LYS A 205 -15.09 5.07 0.51
N PHE A 206 -16.06 4.32 1.07
CA PHE A 206 -16.92 4.81 2.14
C PHE A 206 -16.10 5.21 3.38
N LYS A 207 -15.15 4.37 3.79
CA LYS A 207 -14.27 4.62 4.95
C LYS A 207 -13.35 5.82 4.74
N ALA A 208 -12.75 5.95 3.55
CA ALA A 208 -11.87 7.08 3.22
C ALA A 208 -12.63 8.41 3.22
N LEU A 209 -13.83 8.46 2.62
CA LEU A 209 -14.65 9.67 2.62
C LEU A 209 -15.13 10.02 4.04
N LYS A 210 -15.47 9.02 4.85
CA LYS A 210 -15.80 9.24 6.27
C LYS A 210 -14.62 9.81 7.05
N MET A 211 -13.43 9.23 6.88
CA MET A 211 -12.18 9.72 7.49
C MET A 211 -11.88 11.16 7.09
N LEU A 212 -12.07 11.50 5.80
CA LEU A 212 -11.92 12.87 5.32
C LEU A 212 -12.92 13.82 5.99
N MET A 213 -14.19 13.43 6.11
CA MET A 213 -15.20 14.26 6.76
C MET A 213 -14.86 14.51 8.23
N GLU A 214 -14.45 13.48 8.97
CA GLU A 214 -14.02 13.61 10.37
C GLU A 214 -12.78 14.52 10.52
N GLU A 215 -11.83 14.45 9.57
CA GLU A 215 -10.67 15.35 9.53
C GLU A 215 -11.05 16.81 9.28
N VAL A 216 -12.02 17.06 8.40
CA VAL A 216 -12.45 18.43 8.05
C VAL A 216 -13.33 19.02 9.15
N GLU A 217 -14.19 18.23 9.79
CA GLU A 217 -15.04 18.66 10.90
C GLU A 217 -14.26 18.87 12.20
N GLY A 218 -13.15 18.15 12.39
CA GLY A 218 -12.26 18.27 13.55
C GLY A 218 -11.14 19.31 13.41
N ALA A 219 -10.99 19.97 12.26
CA ALA A 219 -9.94 20.94 11.94
C ALA A 219 -10.29 22.40 12.30
#